data_AF-A0A2M7CLW6-F1
#
_entry.id   AF-A0A2M7CLW6-F1
#
_cell.length_a   1.000
_cell.length_b   1.000
_cell.length_c   1.000
_cell.angle_alpha   90.00
_cell.angle_beta   90.00
_cell.angle_gamma   90.00
#
_symmetry.space_group_name_H-M   'P 1'
#
loop_
_entity.id
_entity.type
_entity.pdbx_description
1 polymer ?
#
loop_
_entity_poly.entity_id
_entity_poly.type
_entity_poly.pdbx_seq_one_letter_code
_entity_poly.pdbx_strand_id
1 'polypeptide(L)' 'MDVPIIEKVVAQMKNLPQELQWRVWEFTRTLAVTTPQGTSGVQLLRFAGSIPRDDVKVMKEAIEQGCEQVDGNEW' A
#
# COMPACT_ATOMS: atom_id res chain seq x y z
N MET A 1 2.99 -10.13 33.10
CA MET A 1 2.86 -10.35 31.64
C MET A 1 1.62 -9.62 31.21
N ASP A 2 1.74 -8.62 30.34
CA ASP A 2 0.58 -7.90 29.84
C ASP A 2 -0.25 -8.80 28.94
N VAL A 3 -1.58 -8.77 29.14
CA VAL A 3 -2.53 -9.51 28.32
C VAL A 3 -2.48 -8.96 26.89
N PRO A 4 -2.32 -9.81 25.85
CA PRO A 4 -2.32 -9.39 24.45
C PRO A 4 -3.57 -8.56 24.10
N ILE A 5 -3.40 -7.51 23.28
CA ILE A 5 -4.49 -6.61 22.88
C ILE A 5 -5.65 -7.39 22.26
N ILE A 6 -5.36 -8.45 21.50
CA ILE A 6 -6.39 -9.29 20.87
C ILE A 6 -7.33 -9.93 21.90
N GLU A 7 -6.81 -10.38 23.04
CA GLU A 7 -7.61 -11.00 24.10
C GLU A 7 -8.53 -9.97 24.77
N LYS A 8 -8.04 -8.74 24.96
CA LYS A 8 -8.83 -7.63 25.51
C LYS A 8 -9.99 -7.25 24.56
N VAL A 9 -9.72 -7.16 23.27
CA VAL A 9 -10.74 -6.84 22.24
C VAL A 9 -11.79 -7.94 22.18
N VAL A 10 -11.38 -9.21 22.17
CA VAL A 10 -12.31 -10.36 22.16
C VAL A 10 -13.19 -10.36 23.42
N ALA A 11 -12.63 -10.09 24.60
CA ALA A 11 -13.39 -10.00 25.85
C ALA A 11 -14.45 -8.89 25.82
N GLN A 12 -14.12 -7.72 25.25
CA GLN A 12 -15.09 -6.62 25.11
C GLN A 12 -16.17 -6.95 24.08
N MET A 13 -15.83 -7.54 22.93
CA MET A 13 -16.80 -7.89 21.89
C MET A 13 -17.86 -8.89 22.36
N LYS A 14 -17.49 -9.86 23.23
CA LYS A 14 -18.44 -10.84 23.78
C LYS A 14 -19.62 -10.21 24.52
N ASN A 15 -19.44 -9.02 25.07
CA ASN A 15 -20.47 -8.32 25.83
C ASN A 15 -21.28 -7.32 24.98
N LEU A 16 -20.92 -7.13 23.72
CA LEU A 16 -21.61 -6.19 22.82
C LEU A 16 -22.83 -6.85 22.17
N PRO A 17 -23.92 -6.10 21.94
CA PRO A 17 -24.99 -6.50 21.03
C PRO A 17 -24.45 -6.81 19.63
N GLN A 18 -25.13 -7.72 18.91
CA GLN A 18 -24.70 -8.20 17.60
C GLN A 18 -24.42 -7.08 16.58
N GLU A 19 -25.23 -6.02 16.57
CA GLU A 19 -25.02 -4.89 15.66
C GLU A 19 -23.72 -4.12 15.94
N LEU A 20 -23.34 -4.00 17.22
CA LEU A 20 -22.08 -3.36 17.58
C LEU A 20 -20.89 -4.27 17.29
N GLN A 21 -21.04 -5.59 17.45
CA GLN A 21 -20.03 -6.54 16.99
C GLN A 21 -19.80 -6.43 15.47
N TRP A 22 -20.88 -6.28 14.70
CA TRP A 22 -20.80 -6.07 13.24
C TRP A 22 -20.03 -4.80 12.88
N ARG A 23 -20.28 -3.69 13.59
CA ARG A 23 -19.52 -2.44 13.37
C ARG A 23 -18.04 -2.59 13.65
N VAL A 24 -17.65 -3.29 14.72
CA VAL A 24 -16.24 -3.56 15.03
C VAL A 24 -15.61 -4.43 13.95
N TRP A 25 -16.32 -5.46 13.48
CA TRP A 25 -15.86 -6.31 12.38
C TRP A 25 -15.64 -5.50 11.09
N GLU A 26 -16.62 -4.71 10.65
CA GLU A 26 -16.51 -3.88 9.44
C GLU A 26 -15.35 -2.88 9.54
N PHE A 27 -15.15 -2.30 10.73
CA PHE A 27 -14.03 -1.40 10.98
C PHE A 27 -12.68 -2.13 10.82
N THR A 28 -12.49 -3.29 11.45
CA THR A 28 -11.23 -4.05 11.32
C THR A 28 -10.97 -4.53 9.90
N ARG A 29 -12.00 -4.93 9.17
CA ARG A 29 -11.93 -5.27 7.74
C ARG A 29 -11.48 -4.06 6.92
N THR A 30 -12.09 -2.91 7.14
CA THR A 30 -11.73 -1.67 6.44
C THR A 30 -10.30 -1.27 6.75
N LEU A 31 -9.89 -1.35 8.02
CA LEU A 31 -8.54 -1.03 8.47
C LEU A 31 -7.48 -1.90 7.77
N ALA A 32 -7.77 -3.19 7.59
CA ALA A 32 -6.91 -4.13 6.87
C ALA A 32 -6.77 -3.78 5.37
N VAL A 33 -7.84 -3.24 4.76
CA VAL A 33 -7.83 -2.79 3.36
C VAL A 33 -7.13 -1.44 3.20
N THR A 34 -7.30 -0.52 4.16
CA THR A 34 -6.67 0.82 4.12
C THR A 34 -5.18 0.80 4.41
N THR A 35 -4.68 -0.27 5.03
CA THR A 35 -3.24 -0.44 5.24
C THR A 35 -2.61 -0.78 3.89
N PRO A 36 -1.74 0.07 3.31
CA PRO A 36 -1.14 -0.23 2.02
C PRO A 36 -0.36 -1.54 2.12
N GLN A 37 -0.87 -2.60 1.50
CA GLN A 37 -0.12 -3.84 1.40
C GLN A 37 0.80 -3.74 0.19
N GLY A 38 2.10 -3.81 0.45
CA GLY A 38 3.08 -3.97 -0.62
C GLY A 38 2.80 -5.24 -1.41
N THR A 39 3.01 -5.18 -2.72
CA THR A 39 3.04 -6.38 -3.57
C THR A 39 4.40 -7.07 -3.37
N SER A 40 4.42 -8.40 -3.28
CA SER A 40 5.68 -9.14 -3.17
C SER A 40 6.57 -8.86 -4.40
N GLY A 41 7.85 -8.56 -4.20
CA GLY A 41 8.79 -8.29 -5.30
C GLY A 41 8.85 -9.43 -6.33
N VAL A 42 8.63 -10.67 -5.91
CA VAL A 42 8.54 -11.84 -6.80
C VAL A 42 7.41 -11.69 -7.82
N GLN A 43 6.28 -11.08 -7.44
CA GLN A 43 5.15 -10.84 -8.35
C GLN A 43 5.46 -9.74 -9.38
N LEU A 44 6.43 -8.88 -9.12
CA LEU A 44 6.85 -7.83 -10.05
C LEU A 44 7.76 -8.35 -11.15
N LEU A 45 8.38 -9.53 -10.98
CA LEU A 45 9.28 -10.12 -11.98
C LEU A 45 8.61 -10.32 -13.35
N ARG A 46 7.29 -10.50 -13.39
CA ARG A 46 6.53 -10.58 -14.66
C ARG A 46 6.67 -9.34 -15.54
N PHE A 47 7.04 -8.20 -14.97
CA PHE A 47 7.25 -6.94 -15.70
C PHE A 47 8.71 -6.74 -16.11
N ALA A 48 9.64 -7.61 -15.69
CA ALA A 48 11.04 -7.49 -16.07
C ALA A 48 11.19 -7.59 -17.60
N GLY A 49 11.78 -6.56 -18.21
CA GLY A 49 11.95 -6.48 -19.66
C GLY A 49 10.65 -6.23 -20.45
N SER A 50 9.56 -5.84 -19.79
CA SER A 50 8.27 -5.56 -20.46
C SER A 50 8.25 -4.24 -21.24
N ILE A 51 9.21 -3.34 -20.99
CA ILE A 51 9.30 -2.05 -21.70
C ILE A 51 9.93 -2.29 -23.08
N PRO A 52 9.23 -1.95 -24.18
CA PRO A 52 9.80 -2.01 -25.53
C PRO A 52 11.09 -1.19 -25.64
N ARG A 53 12.02 -1.65 -26.48
CA ARG A 53 13.32 -0.98 -26.64
C ARG A 53 13.21 0.48 -27.09
N ASP A 54 12.25 0.76 -27.96
CA ASP A 54 12.03 2.12 -28.46
C ASP A 54 11.56 3.04 -27.32
N ASP A 55 10.67 2.55 -26.45
CA ASP A 55 10.22 3.30 -25.26
C ASP A 55 11.37 3.49 -24.27
N VAL A 56 12.23 2.49 -24.07
CA VAL A 56 13.46 2.63 -23.25
C VAL A 56 14.37 3.74 -23.81
N LYS A 57 14.47 3.86 -25.13
CA LYS A 57 15.27 4.90 -25.78
C LYS A 57 14.68 6.29 -25.53
N VAL A 58 13.36 6.44 -25.70
CA VAL A 58 12.66 7.71 -25.41
C VAL A 58 12.82 8.11 -23.94
N MET A 59 12.64 7.17 -23.01
CA MET A 59 12.84 7.41 -21.58
C MET A 59 14.27 7.86 -21.28
N LYS A 60 15.26 7.20 -21.88
CA LYS A 60 16.67 7.57 -21.73
C LYS A 60 16.93 8.99 -22.23
N GLU A 61 16.48 9.32 -23.42
CA GLU A 61 16.65 10.66 -24.00
C GLU A 61 16.01 11.75 -23.11
N ALA A 62 14.79 11.49 -22.60
CA ALA A 62 14.11 12.42 -21.70
C ALA A 62 14.86 12.61 -20.37
N ILE A 63 15.39 11.53 -19.78
CA ILE A 63 16.22 11.61 -18.57
C ILE A 63 17.47 12.42 -18.87
N GLU A 64 18.20 12.12 -19.94
CA GLU A 64 19.44 12.83 -20.29
C GLU A 64 19.22 14.33 -20.56
N GLN A 65 18.08 14.70 -21.16
CA GLN A 65 17.73 16.11 -21.42
C GLN A 65 17.36 16.87 -20.13
N GLY A 66 16.64 16.23 -19.21
CA GLY A 66 16.17 16.84 -17.97
C GLY A 66 17.06 16.60 -16.75
N CYS A 67 18.11 15.78 -16.87
CA CYS A 67 18.99 15.43 -15.75
C CYS A 67 19.65 16.70 -15.22
N GLU A 68 19.59 16.90 -13.90
CA GLU A 68 20.20 18.04 -13.20
C GLU A 68 19.68 19.43 -13.65
N GLN A 69 18.61 19.47 -14.46
CA GLN A 69 17.91 20.71 -14.76
C GLN A 69 16.87 20.97 -13.68
N VAL A 70 17.00 22.12 -13.02
CA VAL A 70 16.02 22.60 -12.04
C VAL A 70 15.53 23.94 -12.56
N ASP A 71 14.29 23.99 -13.04
CA ASP A 71 13.64 25.26 -13.33
C ASP A 71 13.13 25.85 -12.02
N GLY A 72 13.76 26.94 -11.57
CA GLY A 72 13.37 27.64 -10.34
C GLY A 72 12.03 28.38 -10.43
N ASN A 73 11.38 28.39 -11.59
CA ASN A 73 10.03 28.92 -11.80
C ASN A 73 8.99 27.82 -12.02
N GLU A 74 9.41 26.55 -12.15
CA GLU A 74 8.48 25.42 -12.06
C GLU A 74 8.38 24.99 -10.59
N TRP A 75 7.16 25.13 -10.04
CA TRP A 75 6.72 24.92 -8.64
C TRP A 75 6.91 26.09 -7.67
#